data_AF-U9V7V7-F1
#
_entry.id   AF-U9V7V7-F1
#
_cell.length_a   1.000
_cell.length_b   1.000
_cell.length_c   1.000
_cell.angle_alpha   90.00
_cell.angle_beta   90.00
_cell.angle_gamma   90.00
#
_symmetry.space_group_name_H-M   'P 1'
#
loop_
_entity.id
_entity.type
_entity.pdbx_description
1 polymer ?
#
loop_
_entity_poly.entity_id
_entity_poly.type
_entity_poly.pdbx_seq_one_letter_code
_entity_poly.pdbx_strand_id
1 'polypeptide(L)'
;MNKGNEAQVQIELEFNNLNILDKDSNSMNIDQKNCSYCNKPFTEVLWCKECDPHRMIEGWTSGNNEIDKFIKDTMYKRKNDKFLEWVPFDKFKDINQIGEGGFSKVYSATWIDGPKIYGKGYKRWEKNKSESNKVALKRLNGSENMSAEYLNEIKILWELCRIDDVGLSFYGMTKDPETEELIIISEYADKGNLRSVLLHNFNNILWKDKLMYLFWITRGLDCLHDLGYFHKDFHSGNILQVDHETYISDFGLSGPSNKQKSDDKICGVLPYIAPEVLNGEPYSLSSDIYSF
;
A
#
# COMPACT_ATOMS: atom_id res chain seq x y z
N MET A 1 62.79 -1.46 10.51
CA MET A 1 61.34 -1.45 10.82
C MET A 1 60.61 -1.27 9.50
N ASN A 2 60.08 -2.36 8.93
CA ASN A 2 59.17 -2.33 7.78
C ASN A 2 58.32 -3.61 7.88
N LYS A 3 57.44 -3.66 8.89
CA LYS A 3 56.38 -4.67 9.01
C LYS A 3 55.09 -4.17 8.33
N GLY A 4 55.23 -3.65 7.12
CA GLY A 4 54.14 -3.00 6.37
C GLY A 4 53.77 -3.68 5.05
N ASN A 5 54.64 -4.51 4.47
CA ASN A 5 54.45 -5.04 3.11
C ASN A 5 54.19 -6.55 3.00
N GLU A 6 54.32 -7.34 4.07
CA GLU A 6 54.06 -8.79 4.00
C GLU A 6 52.57 -9.14 4.18
N ALA A 7 51.78 -8.30 4.86
CA ALA A 7 50.34 -8.52 5.02
C ALA A 7 49.52 -8.16 3.76
N GLN A 8 50.02 -7.27 2.89
CA GLN A 8 49.34 -6.90 1.65
C GLN A 8 49.52 -7.96 0.54
N VAL A 9 50.65 -8.66 0.51
CA VAL A 9 50.93 -9.72 -0.48
C VAL A 9 50.18 -11.01 -0.16
N GLN A 10 49.84 -11.26 1.11
CA GLN A 10 49.09 -12.46 1.51
C GLN A 10 47.58 -12.34 1.24
N ILE A 11 47.02 -11.13 1.20
CA ILE A 11 45.60 -10.88 0.88
C ILE A 11 45.37 -10.95 -0.64
N GLU A 12 46.30 -10.50 -1.49
CA GLU A 12 46.17 -10.62 -2.95
C GLU A 12 46.28 -12.07 -3.47
N LEU A 13 46.91 -12.97 -2.72
CA LEU A 13 47.04 -14.39 -3.10
C LEU A 13 45.83 -15.25 -2.71
N GLU A 14 45.03 -14.83 -1.72
CA GLU A 14 43.73 -15.48 -1.42
C GLU A 14 42.61 -14.99 -2.35
N PHE A 15 42.69 -13.76 -2.86
CA PHE A 15 41.72 -13.23 -3.83
C PHE A 15 41.88 -13.80 -5.25
N ASN A 16 43.06 -14.29 -5.63
CA ASN A 16 43.32 -14.86 -6.96
C ASN A 16 43.11 -16.38 -7.07
N ASN A 17 42.87 -17.10 -5.97
CA ASN A 17 42.59 -18.54 -5.98
C ASN A 17 41.10 -18.92 -5.87
N LEU A 18 40.19 -17.94 -5.85
CA LEU A 18 38.74 -18.18 -5.90
C LEU A 18 38.11 -17.95 -7.28
N ASN A 19 38.93 -17.60 -8.29
CA ASN A 19 38.49 -17.43 -9.67
C ASN A 19 39.19 -18.43 -10.58
N ILE A 20 38.71 -19.67 -10.64
CA ILE A 20 38.85 -20.58 -11.80
C ILE A 20 37.80 -21.70 -11.71
N LEU A 21 36.80 -21.59 -12.60
CA LEU A 21 36.03 -22.64 -13.28
C LEU A 21 35.04 -23.52 -12.48
N ASP A 22 33.80 -23.05 -12.40
CA ASP A 22 32.67 -23.76 -13.03
C ASP A 22 32.08 -22.75 -14.05
N LYS A 23 32.48 -22.71 -15.33
CA LYS A 23 32.06 -23.64 -16.40
C LYS A 23 30.71 -24.34 -16.21
N ASP A 24 29.75 -23.61 -15.68
CA ASP A 24 28.35 -23.68 -16.12
C ASP A 24 27.86 -22.25 -16.40
N SER A 25 28.52 -21.61 -17.36
CA SER A 25 27.87 -20.59 -18.17
C SER A 25 26.83 -21.26 -19.06
N ASN A 26 25.80 -21.86 -18.46
CA ASN A 26 24.47 -21.74 -19.02
C ASN A 26 24.17 -20.24 -18.90
N SER A 27 24.56 -19.49 -19.93
CA SER A 27 23.74 -18.39 -20.36
C SER A 27 22.32 -18.95 -20.36
N MET A 28 21.51 -18.64 -19.34
CA MET A 28 20.08 -18.71 -19.51
C MET A 28 19.85 -17.76 -20.69
N ASN A 29 19.71 -18.35 -21.88
CA ASN A 29 19.01 -17.74 -22.97
C ASN A 29 17.67 -17.37 -22.36
N ILE A 30 17.57 -16.14 -21.85
CA ILE A 30 16.31 -15.47 -21.67
C ILE A 30 15.89 -15.19 -23.11
N ASP A 31 15.46 -16.25 -23.81
CA ASP A 31 14.60 -16.11 -24.96
C ASP A 31 13.50 -15.19 -24.47
N GLN A 32 13.49 -13.95 -24.97
CA GLN A 32 12.38 -13.03 -24.81
C GLN A 32 11.15 -13.78 -25.30
N LYS A 33 10.44 -14.43 -24.38
CA LYS A 33 9.23 -15.15 -24.71
C LYS A 33 8.27 -14.10 -25.23
N ASN A 34 7.76 -14.32 -26.43
CA ASN A 34 6.64 -13.54 -26.90
C ASN A 34 5.40 -13.93 -26.12
N CYS A 35 4.49 -12.98 -25.92
CA CYS A 35 3.16 -13.26 -25.42
C CYS A 35 2.50 -14.31 -26.31
N SER A 36 1.99 -15.39 -25.73
CA SER A 36 1.36 -16.49 -26.47
C SER A 36 0.08 -16.09 -27.22
N TYR A 37 -0.44 -14.87 -27.00
CA TYR A 37 -1.69 -14.37 -27.58
C TYR A 37 -1.46 -13.39 -28.72
N CYS A 38 -0.64 -12.35 -28.50
CA CYS A 38 -0.37 -11.33 -29.52
C CYS A 38 1.00 -11.48 -30.19
N ASN A 39 1.81 -12.46 -29.77
CA ASN A 39 3.16 -12.72 -30.25
C ASN A 39 4.12 -11.52 -30.15
N LYS A 40 3.79 -10.51 -29.34
CA LYS A 40 4.67 -9.37 -29.04
C LYS A 40 5.63 -9.73 -27.89
N PRO A 41 6.85 -9.19 -27.87
CA PRO A 41 7.77 -9.41 -26.77
C PRO A 41 7.16 -8.90 -25.46
N PHE A 42 7.41 -9.62 -24.36
CA PHE A 42 7.04 -9.13 -23.04
C PHE A 42 7.75 -7.82 -22.71
N THR A 43 7.05 -6.92 -22.02
CA THR A 43 7.63 -5.62 -21.62
C THR A 43 8.37 -5.68 -20.30
N GLU A 44 8.02 -6.66 -19.47
CA GLU A 44 8.63 -7.03 -18.19
C GLU A 44 8.53 -8.56 -18.10
N VAL A 45 9.35 -9.23 -17.28
CA VAL A 45 9.42 -10.71 -17.24
C VAL A 45 8.01 -11.33 -17.19
N LEU A 46 7.57 -11.86 -18.34
CA LEU A 46 6.30 -12.56 -18.59
C LEU A 46 5.00 -11.72 -18.68
N TRP A 47 5.00 -10.38 -18.57
CA TRP A 47 3.78 -9.54 -18.66
C TRP A 47 3.59 -8.90 -20.04
N CYS A 48 2.43 -9.11 -20.64
CA CYS A 48 1.99 -8.46 -21.87
C CYS A 48 1.02 -7.31 -21.54
N LYS A 49 1.48 -6.06 -21.73
CA LYS A 49 0.69 -4.84 -21.47
C LYS A 49 -0.66 -4.77 -22.19
N GLU A 50 -0.83 -5.52 -23.28
CA GLU A 50 -2.08 -5.56 -24.03
C GLU A 50 -2.98 -6.73 -23.59
N CYS A 51 -2.43 -7.95 -23.57
CA CYS A 51 -3.23 -9.16 -23.38
C CYS A 51 -3.55 -9.49 -21.93
N ASP A 52 -2.66 -9.18 -20.98
CA ASP A 52 -2.88 -9.54 -19.58
C ASP A 52 -3.95 -8.67 -18.91
N PRO A 53 -3.89 -7.32 -18.97
CA PRO A 53 -4.98 -6.48 -18.48
C PRO A 53 -6.31 -6.82 -19.12
N HIS A 54 -6.38 -6.96 -20.45
CA HIS A 54 -7.63 -7.22 -21.16
C HIS A 54 -8.36 -8.44 -20.58
N ARG A 55 -7.66 -9.55 -20.37
CA ARG A 55 -8.25 -10.79 -19.84
C ARG A 55 -8.62 -10.71 -18.37
N MET A 56 -7.93 -9.87 -17.61
CA MET A 56 -8.26 -9.62 -16.20
C MET A 56 -9.45 -8.68 -16.03
N ILE A 57 -9.70 -7.84 -17.03
CA ILE A 57 -10.77 -6.83 -17.04
C ILE A 57 -12.05 -7.37 -17.70
N GLU A 58 -11.93 -8.37 -18.58
CA GLU A 58 -13.05 -8.91 -19.33
C GLU A 58 -14.12 -9.51 -18.42
N GLY A 59 -15.35 -8.98 -18.53
CA GLY A 59 -16.54 -9.54 -17.88
C GLY A 59 -16.91 -8.98 -16.51
N TRP A 60 -16.12 -8.07 -15.91
CA TRP A 60 -16.52 -7.39 -14.67
C TRP A 60 -16.66 -5.88 -14.85
N THR A 61 -17.55 -5.29 -14.04
CA THR A 61 -17.71 -3.84 -13.85
C THR A 61 -18.16 -3.59 -12.41
N SER A 62 -17.77 -2.46 -11.84
CA SER A 62 -18.30 -1.97 -10.57
C SER A 62 -19.67 -1.31 -10.70
N GLY A 63 -20.11 -1.01 -11.92
CA GLY A 63 -21.24 -0.12 -12.19
C GLY A 63 -20.88 1.36 -12.11
N ASN A 64 -19.64 1.72 -11.74
CA ASN A 64 -19.13 3.09 -11.71
C ASN A 64 -17.94 3.25 -12.68
N ASN A 65 -18.12 4.10 -13.69
CA ASN A 65 -17.11 4.31 -14.74
C ASN A 65 -15.78 4.87 -14.23
N GLU A 66 -15.81 5.68 -13.16
CA GLU A 66 -14.60 6.30 -12.59
C GLU A 66 -13.77 5.25 -11.82
N ILE A 67 -14.43 4.39 -11.04
CA ILE A 67 -13.78 3.26 -10.37
C ILE A 67 -13.24 2.25 -11.37
N ASP A 68 -14.06 1.87 -12.36
CA ASP A 68 -13.63 0.97 -13.42
C ASP A 68 -12.40 1.51 -14.13
N LYS A 69 -12.40 2.80 -14.48
CA LYS A 69 -11.24 3.44 -15.11
C LYS A 69 -10.04 3.45 -14.17
N PHE A 70 -10.21 3.78 -12.89
CA PHE A 70 -9.13 3.83 -11.92
C PHE A 70 -8.45 2.46 -11.75
N ILE A 71 -9.23 1.40 -11.52
CA ILE A 71 -8.72 0.02 -11.39
C ILE A 71 -8.00 -0.40 -12.68
N LYS A 72 -8.61 -0.18 -13.84
CA LYS A 72 -7.99 -0.51 -15.15
C LYS A 72 -6.67 0.24 -15.35
N ASP A 73 -6.63 1.52 -15.01
CA ASP A 73 -5.41 2.34 -15.07
C ASP A 73 -4.28 1.75 -14.21
N THR A 74 -4.57 1.19 -13.03
CA THR A 74 -3.55 0.54 -12.19
C THR A 74 -2.93 -0.67 -12.88
N MET A 75 -3.71 -1.43 -13.64
CA MET A 75 -3.23 -2.61 -14.39
C MET A 75 -2.41 -2.21 -15.62
N TYR A 76 -2.83 -1.17 -16.37
CA TYR A 76 -2.13 -0.71 -17.57
C TYR A 76 -0.86 0.08 -17.27
N LYS A 77 -0.85 0.87 -16.18
CA LYS A 77 0.29 1.69 -15.72
C LYS A 77 1.16 0.98 -14.69
N ARG A 78 0.99 -0.34 -14.57
CA ARG A 78 1.76 -1.21 -13.68
C ARG A 78 3.27 -0.95 -13.88
N LYS A 79 3.96 -0.69 -12.77
CA LYS A 79 5.43 -0.57 -12.70
C LYS A 79 6.08 -1.71 -11.91
N ASN A 80 5.34 -2.28 -10.95
CA ASN A 80 5.77 -3.36 -10.05
C ASN A 80 4.71 -4.49 -10.11
N ASP A 81 4.78 -5.50 -9.25
CA ASP A 81 3.80 -6.60 -9.22
C ASP A 81 2.46 -6.25 -8.55
N LYS A 82 2.20 -4.95 -8.30
CA LYS A 82 1.01 -4.44 -7.62
C LYS A 82 0.00 -3.86 -8.61
N PHE A 83 -1.27 -4.25 -8.48
CA PHE A 83 -2.43 -3.63 -9.12
C PHE A 83 -3.70 -3.94 -8.33
N LEU A 84 -4.75 -3.16 -8.57
CA LEU A 84 -6.01 -3.30 -7.84
C LEU A 84 -6.96 -4.28 -8.53
N GLU A 85 -7.79 -4.92 -7.72
CA GLU A 85 -8.84 -5.82 -8.20
C GLU A 85 -10.24 -5.29 -7.86
N TRP A 86 -11.20 -5.53 -8.74
CA TRP A 86 -12.61 -5.49 -8.36
C TRP A 86 -13.02 -6.89 -7.93
N VAL A 87 -13.50 -7.02 -6.70
CA VAL A 87 -13.80 -8.32 -6.09
C VAL A 87 -15.31 -8.41 -5.82
N PRO A 88 -16.01 -9.43 -6.33
CA PRO A 88 -17.40 -9.68 -5.95
C PRO A 88 -17.54 -9.86 -4.43
N PHE A 89 -18.58 -9.24 -3.83
CA PHE A 89 -18.73 -9.22 -2.37
C PHE A 89 -18.95 -10.62 -1.76
N ASP A 90 -19.50 -11.56 -2.53
CA ASP A 90 -19.71 -12.96 -2.13
C ASP A 90 -18.41 -13.76 -1.89
N LYS A 91 -17.25 -13.17 -2.20
CA LYS A 91 -15.91 -13.71 -1.88
C LYS A 91 -15.49 -13.48 -0.42
N PHE A 92 -16.23 -12.68 0.34
CA PHE A 92 -15.92 -12.39 1.73
C PHE A 92 -16.85 -13.16 2.67
N LYS A 93 -16.25 -13.79 3.69
CA LYS A 93 -16.94 -14.52 4.76
C LYS A 93 -16.46 -14.04 6.13
N ASP A 94 -17.15 -14.47 7.18
CA ASP A 94 -16.78 -14.16 8.58
C ASP A 94 -16.61 -12.66 8.83
N ILE A 95 -17.53 -11.87 8.26
CA ILE A 95 -17.46 -10.41 8.28
C ILE A 95 -17.84 -9.92 9.68
N ASN A 96 -16.92 -9.26 10.36
CA ASN A 96 -17.11 -8.73 11.71
C ASN A 96 -16.68 -7.27 11.77
N GLN A 97 -17.54 -6.38 12.29
CA GLN A 97 -17.19 -4.97 12.48
C GLN A 97 -16.11 -4.84 13.55
N ILE A 98 -15.03 -4.12 13.24
CA ILE A 98 -13.88 -3.88 14.13
C ILE A 98 -13.66 -2.40 14.45
N GLY A 99 -14.33 -1.50 13.73
CA GLY A 99 -14.23 -0.07 13.98
C GLY A 99 -15.32 0.72 13.26
N GLU A 100 -15.61 1.90 13.77
CA GLU A 100 -16.54 2.86 13.18
C GLU A 100 -16.04 4.27 13.47
N GLY A 101 -15.99 5.09 12.43
CA GLY A 101 -15.66 6.51 12.49
C GLY A 101 -16.75 7.34 11.82
N GLY A 102 -16.54 8.66 11.74
CA GLY A 102 -17.52 9.57 11.15
C GLY A 102 -17.83 9.29 9.67
N PHE A 103 -16.83 8.82 8.91
CA PHE A 103 -16.91 8.66 7.45
C PHE A 103 -16.84 7.21 6.97
N SER A 104 -16.57 6.26 7.87
CA SER A 104 -16.40 4.87 7.47
C SER A 104 -16.69 3.87 8.59
N LYS A 105 -16.99 2.64 8.17
CA LYS A 105 -17.02 1.45 9.03
C LYS A 105 -15.96 0.47 8.55
N VAL A 106 -15.24 -0.11 9.50
CA VAL A 106 -14.17 -1.07 9.20
C VAL A 106 -14.60 -2.44 9.70
N TYR A 107 -14.48 -3.44 8.83
CA TYR A 107 -14.76 -4.83 9.12
C TYR A 107 -13.50 -5.67 8.89
N SER A 108 -13.34 -6.74 9.65
CA SER A 108 -12.47 -7.84 9.27
C SER A 108 -13.27 -8.89 8.50
N ALA A 109 -12.65 -9.56 7.53
CA ALA A 109 -13.27 -10.64 6.78
C ALA A 109 -12.23 -11.67 6.31
N THR A 110 -12.71 -12.88 6.00
CA THR A 110 -11.97 -13.90 5.28
C THR A 110 -12.25 -13.76 3.79
N TRP A 111 -11.24 -13.42 2.98
CA TRP A 111 -11.33 -13.47 1.52
C TRP A 111 -11.02 -14.89 1.05
N ILE A 112 -12.05 -15.62 0.59
CA ILE A 112 -12.00 -17.08 0.38
C ILE A 112 -10.95 -17.55 -0.63
N ASP A 113 -10.64 -16.73 -1.63
CA ASP A 113 -9.65 -17.04 -2.65
C ASP A 113 -8.52 -16.02 -2.69
N GLY A 114 -8.36 -15.21 -1.63
CA GLY A 114 -7.25 -14.29 -1.41
C GLY A 114 -6.97 -13.26 -2.52
N PRO A 115 -6.04 -12.31 -2.27
CA PRO A 115 -5.51 -11.49 -3.35
C PRO A 115 -4.82 -12.38 -4.38
N LYS A 116 -4.98 -12.06 -5.67
CA LYS A 116 -4.32 -12.86 -6.70
C LYS A 116 -2.82 -12.60 -6.64
N ILE A 117 -2.09 -13.54 -6.05
CA ILE A 117 -0.63 -13.57 -6.15
C ILE A 117 -0.31 -14.08 -7.55
N TYR A 118 0.02 -13.15 -8.44
CA TYR A 118 0.55 -13.50 -9.75
C TYR A 118 2.03 -13.84 -9.57
N GLY A 119 2.40 -15.07 -9.92
CA GLY A 119 3.77 -15.57 -9.81
C GLY A 119 4.42 -15.78 -11.18
N LYS A 120 5.76 -15.90 -11.17
CA LYS A 120 6.56 -16.30 -12.32
C LYS A 120 6.28 -17.77 -12.67
N GLY A 121 5.34 -18.04 -13.57
CA GLY A 121 5.21 -19.36 -14.19
C GLY A 121 6.31 -19.61 -15.23
N TYR A 122 6.50 -20.86 -15.66
CA TYR A 122 7.52 -21.22 -16.67
C TYR A 122 7.25 -20.56 -18.05
N LYS A 123 6.04 -20.05 -18.34
CA LYS A 123 5.67 -19.43 -19.63
C LYS A 123 4.70 -18.24 -19.54
N ARG A 124 4.11 -17.94 -18.38
CA ARG A 124 3.02 -16.94 -18.21
C ARG A 124 2.93 -16.46 -16.75
N TRP A 125 2.30 -15.31 -16.53
CA TRP A 125 1.64 -14.99 -15.25
C TRP A 125 0.42 -15.88 -15.03
N GLU A 126 0.50 -16.74 -14.03
CA GLU A 126 -0.60 -17.62 -13.63
C GLU A 126 -1.07 -17.25 -12.22
N LYS A 127 -2.37 -17.44 -11.98
CA LYS A 127 -2.94 -17.37 -10.63
C LYS A 127 -2.35 -18.54 -9.87
N ASN A 128 -1.40 -18.29 -8.97
CA ASN A 128 -1.04 -19.29 -7.98
C ASN A 128 -2.30 -19.63 -7.17
N LYS A 129 -2.41 -20.86 -6.68
CA LYS A 129 -3.50 -21.25 -5.76
C LYS A 129 -3.46 -20.27 -4.58
N SER A 130 -4.35 -19.28 -4.60
CA SER A 130 -4.40 -18.25 -3.58
C SER A 130 -5.18 -18.84 -2.41
N GLU A 131 -4.52 -18.92 -1.27
CA GLU A 131 -5.13 -19.37 -0.03
C GLU A 131 -6.07 -18.29 0.51
N SER A 132 -7.02 -18.71 1.34
CA SER A 132 -7.89 -17.77 2.03
C SER A 132 -7.05 -16.78 2.84
N ASN A 133 -7.32 -15.48 2.72
CA ASN A 133 -6.56 -14.46 3.43
C ASN A 133 -7.48 -13.62 4.33
N LYS A 134 -6.99 -13.21 5.50
CA LYS A 134 -7.71 -12.27 6.36
C LYS A 134 -7.45 -10.85 5.88
N VAL A 135 -8.51 -10.07 5.70
CA VAL A 135 -8.45 -8.70 5.15
C VAL A 135 -9.24 -7.72 6.01
N ALA A 136 -8.92 -6.44 5.85
CA ALA A 136 -9.75 -5.34 6.32
C ALA A 136 -10.63 -4.83 5.16
N LEU A 137 -11.91 -4.62 5.46
CA LEU A 137 -12.91 -4.03 4.57
C LEU A 137 -13.32 -2.68 5.15
N LYS A 138 -12.82 -1.59 4.57
CA LYS A 138 -13.22 -0.22 4.96
C LYS A 138 -14.35 0.25 4.06
N ARG A 139 -15.57 0.23 4.58
CA ARG A 139 -16.77 0.75 3.91
C ARG A 139 -16.87 2.25 4.11
N LEU A 140 -16.98 2.99 3.01
CA LEU A 140 -17.06 4.45 3.01
C LEU A 140 -18.54 4.86 3.11
N ASN A 141 -18.94 5.50 4.20
CA ASN A 141 -20.36 5.78 4.48
C ASN A 141 -20.93 6.80 3.48
N GLY A 142 -22.09 6.56 2.90
CA GLY A 142 -22.69 7.51 1.96
C GLY A 142 -21.93 7.64 0.63
N SER A 143 -21.17 6.61 0.24
CA SER A 143 -20.36 6.59 -0.98
C SER A 143 -21.08 5.99 -2.19
N GLU A 144 -22.39 5.72 -2.09
CA GLU A 144 -23.22 5.28 -3.23
C GLU A 144 -23.14 6.29 -4.39
N ASN A 145 -22.99 7.58 -4.05
CA ASN A 145 -22.66 8.65 -4.98
C ASN A 145 -21.22 9.10 -4.72
N MET A 146 -20.31 8.60 -5.53
CA MET A 146 -18.87 8.89 -5.43
C MET A 146 -18.58 10.39 -5.38
N SER A 147 -17.97 10.83 -4.28
CA SER A 147 -17.51 12.20 -4.12
C SER A 147 -16.02 12.33 -4.50
N ALA A 148 -15.57 13.57 -4.73
CA ALA A 148 -14.17 13.85 -5.04
C ALA A 148 -13.25 13.51 -3.85
N GLU A 149 -13.76 13.61 -2.62
CA GLU A 149 -13.08 13.30 -1.37
C GLU A 149 -12.76 11.80 -1.27
N TYR A 150 -13.73 10.92 -1.53
CA TYR A 150 -13.51 9.47 -1.50
C TYR A 150 -12.51 9.01 -2.57
N LEU A 151 -12.57 9.59 -3.77
CA LEU A 151 -11.57 9.35 -4.80
C LEU A 151 -10.18 9.82 -4.41
N ASN A 152 -10.08 10.90 -3.62
CA ASN A 152 -8.80 11.40 -3.15
C ASN A 152 -8.15 10.43 -2.15
N GLU A 153 -8.93 9.93 -1.18
CA GLU A 153 -8.46 8.90 -0.24
C GLU A 153 -7.93 7.66 -0.98
N ILE A 154 -8.70 7.14 -1.94
CA ILE A 154 -8.32 5.96 -2.74
C ILE A 154 -7.02 6.20 -3.53
N LYS A 155 -6.85 7.40 -4.09
CA LYS A 155 -5.63 7.79 -4.82
C LYS A 155 -4.42 7.88 -3.92
N ILE A 156 -4.54 8.52 -2.75
CA ILE A 156 -3.45 8.63 -1.77
C ILE A 156 -3.02 7.23 -1.32
N LEU A 157 -3.99 6.38 -0.95
CA LEU A 157 -3.72 5.01 -0.54
C LEU A 157 -2.98 4.23 -1.64
N TRP A 158 -3.42 4.39 -2.89
CA TRP A 158 -2.77 3.74 -4.03
C TRP A 158 -1.34 4.25 -4.28
N GLU A 159 -1.10 5.56 -4.24
CA GLU A 159 0.26 6.09 -4.45
C GLU A 159 1.23 5.64 -3.34
N LEU A 160 0.79 5.64 -2.08
CA LEU A 160 1.62 5.16 -0.96
C LEU A 160 1.88 3.65 -1.01
N CYS A 161 0.87 2.83 -1.32
CA CYS A 161 1.01 1.37 -1.42
C CYS A 161 2.02 0.93 -2.49
N ARG A 162 2.24 1.76 -3.52
CA ARG A 162 3.21 1.48 -4.59
C ARG A 162 4.65 1.77 -4.20
N ILE A 163 4.86 2.55 -3.14
CA ILE A 163 6.19 2.79 -2.59
C ILE A 163 6.49 1.62 -1.66
N ASP A 164 7.61 0.94 -1.90
CA ASP A 164 7.98 -0.24 -1.12
C ASP A 164 8.18 0.14 0.35
N ASP A 165 7.66 -0.70 1.24
CA ASP A 165 7.69 -0.58 2.71
C ASP A 165 7.07 0.72 3.29
N VAL A 166 6.16 1.37 2.56
CA VAL A 166 5.57 2.66 2.98
C VAL A 166 4.07 2.59 3.23
N GLY A 167 3.31 2.06 2.26
CA GLY A 167 1.86 1.96 2.38
C GLY A 167 1.40 0.55 2.75
N LEU A 168 0.36 0.47 3.57
CA LEU A 168 -0.37 -0.77 3.82
C LEU A 168 -0.84 -1.37 2.50
N SER A 169 -0.82 -2.70 2.37
CA SER A 169 -1.23 -3.34 1.11
C SER A 169 -2.69 -3.00 0.77
N PHE A 170 -2.89 -2.42 -0.41
CA PHE A 170 -4.20 -2.10 -0.97
C PHE A 170 -4.51 -3.06 -2.12
N TYR A 171 -5.41 -4.00 -1.89
CA TYR A 171 -5.67 -5.09 -2.83
C TYR A 171 -6.70 -4.74 -3.90
N GLY A 172 -7.65 -3.85 -3.57
CA GLY A 172 -8.73 -3.55 -4.48
C GLY A 172 -9.98 -3.04 -3.80
N MET A 173 -11.10 -3.12 -4.50
CA MET A 173 -12.37 -2.62 -4.03
C MET A 173 -13.50 -3.63 -4.28
N THR A 174 -14.56 -3.49 -3.50
CA THR A 174 -15.84 -4.16 -3.69
C THR A 174 -16.98 -3.19 -3.38
N LYS A 175 -18.23 -3.64 -3.53
CA LYS A 175 -19.42 -2.86 -3.23
C LYS A 175 -20.28 -3.64 -2.24
N ASP A 176 -20.78 -2.96 -1.22
CA ASP A 176 -21.81 -3.51 -0.33
C ASP A 176 -23.08 -3.79 -1.18
N PRO A 177 -23.60 -5.02 -1.18
CA PRO A 177 -24.75 -5.38 -2.01
C PRO A 177 -26.06 -4.75 -1.53
N GLU A 178 -26.14 -4.33 -0.26
CA GLU A 178 -27.35 -3.74 0.33
C GLU A 178 -27.32 -2.21 0.26
N THR A 179 -26.21 -1.59 0.67
CA THR A 179 -26.10 -0.12 0.75
C THR A 179 -25.55 0.51 -0.53
N GLU A 180 -24.97 -0.29 -1.42
CA GLU A 180 -24.23 0.16 -2.59
C GLU A 180 -22.98 1.00 -2.29
N GLU A 181 -22.59 1.10 -1.01
CA GLU A 181 -21.41 1.81 -0.57
C GLU A 181 -20.14 1.09 -1.04
N LEU A 182 -19.14 1.88 -1.43
CA LEU A 182 -17.84 1.40 -1.83
C LEU A 182 -17.06 0.89 -0.61
N ILE A 183 -16.37 -0.23 -0.81
CA ILE A 183 -15.54 -0.87 0.20
C ILE A 183 -14.11 -1.01 -0.33
N ILE A 184 -13.17 -0.44 0.41
CA ILE A 184 -11.72 -0.63 0.21
C ILE A 184 -11.31 -1.95 0.84
N ILE A 185 -10.56 -2.77 0.09
CA ILE A 185 -10.01 -4.05 0.56
C ILE A 185 -8.51 -3.86 0.78
N SER A 186 -8.07 -3.96 2.03
CA SER A 186 -6.67 -3.82 2.40
C SER A 186 -6.19 -4.97 3.28
N GLU A 187 -4.88 -5.01 3.50
CA GLU A 187 -4.28 -5.87 4.51
C GLU A 187 -4.88 -5.61 5.89
N TYR A 188 -5.02 -6.69 6.66
CA TYR A 188 -5.53 -6.65 8.01
C TYR A 188 -4.39 -6.33 8.99
N ALA A 189 -4.47 -5.18 9.66
CA ALA A 189 -3.55 -4.80 10.73
C ALA A 189 -3.77 -5.67 11.97
N ASP A 190 -2.97 -6.74 12.10
CA ASP A 190 -3.14 -7.77 13.14
C ASP A 190 -2.89 -7.26 14.56
N LYS A 191 -2.11 -6.17 14.72
CA LYS A 191 -1.90 -5.47 15.99
C LYS A 191 -2.87 -4.31 16.22
N GLY A 192 -3.72 -3.98 15.24
CA GLY A 192 -4.62 -2.83 15.29
C GLY A 192 -3.88 -1.49 15.10
N ASN A 193 -4.32 -0.44 15.81
CA ASN A 193 -3.68 0.88 15.77
C ASN A 193 -2.63 1.09 16.87
N LEU A 194 -1.64 1.93 16.60
CA LEU A 194 -0.52 2.21 17.47
C LEU A 194 -0.97 2.74 18.84
N ARG A 195 -2.03 3.56 18.90
CA ARG A 195 -2.62 4.03 20.18
C ARG A 195 -2.99 2.84 21.07
N SER A 196 -3.68 1.85 20.52
CA SER A 196 -4.11 0.66 21.27
C SER A 196 -2.91 -0.19 21.69
N VAL A 197 -1.93 -0.34 20.81
CA VAL A 197 -0.67 -1.06 21.10
C VAL A 197 0.09 -0.38 22.25
N LEU A 198 0.26 0.94 22.19
CA LEU A 198 0.95 1.70 23.24
C LEU A 198 0.17 1.63 24.56
N LEU A 199 -1.16 1.80 24.55
CA LEU A 199 -1.97 1.75 25.76
C LEU A 199 -1.84 0.42 26.53
N HIS A 200 -1.74 -0.71 25.82
CA HIS A 200 -1.74 -2.03 26.46
C HIS A 200 -0.33 -2.61 26.68
N ASN A 201 0.64 -2.26 25.84
CA ASN A 201 1.95 -2.93 25.78
C ASN A 201 3.16 -2.00 25.95
N PHE A 202 2.99 -0.70 26.27
CA PHE A 202 4.09 0.28 26.31
C PHE A 202 5.37 -0.19 27.00
N ASN A 203 5.23 -0.83 28.17
CA ASN A 203 6.34 -1.28 29.01
C ASN A 203 7.10 -2.48 28.43
N ASN A 204 6.48 -3.23 27.51
CA ASN A 204 7.06 -4.41 26.89
C ASN A 204 7.69 -4.12 25.53
N ILE A 205 7.48 -2.93 24.96
CA ILE A 205 8.08 -2.52 23.69
C ILE A 205 9.52 -2.07 23.95
N LEU A 206 10.48 -2.70 23.29
CA LEU A 206 11.89 -2.35 23.43
C LEU A 206 12.17 -0.99 22.79
N TRP A 207 13.19 -0.29 23.29
CA TRP A 207 13.60 0.99 22.73
C TRP A 207 13.91 0.93 21.22
N LYS A 208 14.54 -0.15 20.77
CA LYS A 208 14.83 -0.36 19.34
C LYS A 208 13.54 -0.45 18.51
N ASP A 209 12.48 -1.05 19.04
CA ASP A 209 11.22 -1.21 18.32
C ASP A 209 10.47 0.12 18.26
N LYS A 210 10.55 0.92 19.34
CA LYS A 210 10.02 2.31 19.33
C LYS A 210 10.70 3.17 18.27
N LEU A 211 12.03 3.07 18.14
CA LEU A 211 12.77 3.77 17.09
C LEU A 211 12.37 3.26 15.70
N MET A 212 12.12 1.96 15.56
CA MET A 212 11.65 1.38 14.30
C MET A 212 10.25 1.89 13.91
N TYR A 213 9.32 1.99 14.87
CA TYR A 213 8.01 2.58 14.63
C TYR A 213 8.13 4.04 14.17
N LEU A 214 8.95 4.84 14.87
CA LEU A 214 9.19 6.23 14.47
C LEU A 214 9.77 6.31 13.06
N PHE A 215 10.75 5.47 12.71
CA PHE A 215 11.33 5.43 11.37
C PHE A 215 10.28 5.19 10.28
N TRP A 216 9.42 4.17 10.45
CA TRP A 216 8.39 3.84 9.47
C TRP A 216 7.31 4.93 9.37
N ILE A 217 6.88 5.48 10.50
CA ILE A 217 5.92 6.59 10.54
C ILE A 217 6.50 7.84 9.85
N THR A 218 7.74 8.21 10.14
CA THR A 218 8.42 9.35 9.50
C THR A 218 8.55 9.13 8.00
N ARG A 219 8.97 7.94 7.56
CA ARG A 219 9.09 7.61 6.14
C ARG A 219 7.74 7.70 5.42
N GLY A 220 6.68 7.21 6.04
CA GLY A 220 5.33 7.33 5.49
C GLY A 220 4.87 8.78 5.35
N LEU A 221 5.14 9.61 6.37
CA LEU A 221 4.75 11.02 6.38
C LEU A 221 5.53 11.82 5.35
N ASP A 222 6.84 11.59 5.24
CA ASP A 222 7.72 12.17 4.24
C ASP A 222 7.23 11.86 2.82
N CYS A 223 6.90 10.58 2.54
CA CYS A 223 6.33 10.19 1.25
C CYS A 223 4.96 10.85 0.96
N LEU A 224 4.10 10.99 1.97
CA LEU A 224 2.82 11.69 1.81
C LEU A 224 3.02 13.17 1.47
N HIS A 225 3.99 13.82 2.14
CA HIS A 225 4.35 15.22 1.92
C HIS A 225 5.00 15.45 0.56
N ASP A 226 5.87 14.54 0.11
CA ASP A 226 6.48 14.55 -1.23
C ASP A 226 5.45 14.40 -2.35
N LEU A 227 4.39 13.63 -2.11
CA LEU A 227 3.24 13.54 -3.01
C LEU A 227 2.38 14.83 -3.00
N GLY A 228 2.68 15.79 -2.11
CA GLY A 228 2.01 17.06 -2.00
C GLY A 228 0.71 17.01 -1.20
N TYR A 229 0.56 16.05 -0.30
CA TYR A 229 -0.62 15.92 0.57
C TYR A 229 -0.26 16.21 2.03
N PHE A 230 -1.20 16.79 2.77
CA PHE A 230 -1.20 16.75 4.24
C PHE A 230 -2.28 15.78 4.72
N HIS A 231 -2.09 15.22 5.91
CA HIS A 231 -3.00 14.27 6.51
C HIS A 231 -4.22 14.95 7.14
N LYS A 232 -4.01 16.08 7.84
CA LYS A 232 -4.98 16.85 8.68
C LYS A 232 -5.51 16.15 9.94
N ASP A 233 -5.33 14.84 10.06
CA ASP A 233 -5.79 14.03 11.20
C ASP A 233 -4.73 13.01 11.62
N PHE A 234 -3.49 13.47 11.70
CA PHE A 234 -2.36 12.61 11.99
C PHE A 234 -2.26 12.36 13.50
N HIS A 235 -2.50 11.11 13.92
CA HIS A 235 -2.35 10.71 15.32
C HIS A 235 -2.15 9.20 15.45
N SER A 236 -1.70 8.74 16.62
CA SER A 236 -1.44 7.32 16.90
C SER A 236 -2.64 6.37 16.68
N GLY A 237 -3.85 6.89 16.57
CA GLY A 237 -5.06 6.10 16.26
C GLY A 237 -5.22 5.81 14.76
N ASN A 238 -4.60 6.61 13.91
CA ASN A 238 -4.57 6.48 12.44
C ASN A 238 -3.27 5.86 11.94
N ILE A 239 -2.41 5.37 12.85
CA ILE A 239 -1.25 4.55 12.53
C ILE A 239 -1.62 3.09 12.78
N LEU A 240 -1.68 2.29 11.73
CA LEU A 240 -1.92 0.84 11.81
C LEU A 240 -0.61 0.08 11.95
N GLN A 241 -0.67 -1.12 12.54
CA GLN A 241 0.48 -1.99 12.71
C GLN A 241 0.20 -3.41 12.21
N VAL A 242 1.09 -3.88 11.34
CA VAL A 242 1.16 -5.28 10.87
C VAL A 242 2.50 -5.81 11.32
N ASP A 243 2.50 -6.92 12.07
CA ASP A 243 3.71 -7.48 12.66
C ASP A 243 4.53 -6.45 13.48
N HIS A 244 5.62 -5.94 12.91
CA HIS A 244 6.51 -4.95 13.53
C HIS A 244 6.61 -3.65 12.71
N GLU A 245 5.84 -3.52 11.64
CA GLU A 245 5.83 -2.36 10.76
C GLU A 245 4.59 -1.50 11.03
N THR A 246 4.72 -0.20 10.79
CA THR A 246 3.64 0.78 11.04
C THR A 246 3.33 1.56 9.78
N TYR A 247 2.04 1.72 9.49
CA TYR A 247 1.57 2.38 8.29
C TYR A 247 0.56 3.47 8.63
N ILE A 248 0.67 4.59 7.93
CA ILE A 248 -0.32 5.68 8.00
C ILE A 248 -1.60 5.22 7.33
N SER A 249 -2.75 5.55 7.91
CA SER A 249 -4.07 5.19 7.43
C SER A 249 -5.07 6.33 7.64
N ASP A 250 -6.27 6.16 7.09
CA ASP A 250 -7.38 7.11 7.20
C ASP A 250 -7.13 8.47 6.54
N PHE A 251 -7.08 8.44 5.20
CA PHE A 251 -6.87 9.63 4.37
C PHE A 251 -8.16 10.36 4.00
N GLY A 252 -9.28 10.07 4.68
CA GLY A 252 -10.60 10.65 4.35
C GLY A 252 -10.66 12.18 4.49
N LEU A 253 -9.81 12.76 5.33
CA LEU A 253 -9.65 14.21 5.51
C LEU A 253 -8.43 14.78 4.77
N SER A 254 -7.59 13.91 4.20
CA SER A 254 -6.37 14.33 3.51
C SER A 254 -6.69 15.02 2.20
N GLY A 255 -5.86 15.99 1.83
CA GLY A 255 -6.09 16.82 0.66
C GLY A 255 -4.79 17.36 0.08
N PRO A 256 -4.81 17.77 -1.20
CA PRO A 256 -3.63 18.32 -1.85
C PRO A 256 -3.29 19.69 -1.27
N SER A 257 -2.00 19.95 -1.07
CA SER A 257 -1.49 21.14 -0.40
C SER A 257 -1.76 22.44 -1.13
N ASN A 258 -1.99 22.38 -2.43
CA ASN A 258 -2.19 23.54 -3.31
C ASN A 258 -3.66 23.93 -3.55
N LYS A 259 -4.65 23.27 -2.92
CA LYS A 259 -6.08 23.55 -3.16
C LYS A 259 -6.87 24.02 -1.94
N GLN A 260 -6.22 24.43 -0.86
CA GLN A 260 -6.96 24.87 0.33
C GLN A 260 -7.73 26.16 0.10
N LYS A 261 -8.89 26.23 0.76
CA LYS A 261 -9.71 27.42 0.89
C LYS A 261 -9.68 27.88 2.35
N SER A 262 -9.79 29.19 2.57
CA SER A 262 -9.84 29.81 3.91
C SER A 262 -11.01 29.32 4.77
N ASP A 263 -12.04 28.74 4.15
CA ASP A 263 -13.31 28.38 4.81
C ASP A 263 -13.38 26.88 5.14
N ASP A 264 -12.27 26.15 5.06
CA ASP A 264 -12.21 24.74 5.45
C ASP A 264 -12.52 24.61 6.95
N LYS A 265 -13.51 23.77 7.28
CA LYS A 265 -13.83 23.45 8.66
C LYS A 265 -12.62 22.81 9.35
N ILE A 266 -12.26 23.29 10.54
CA ILE A 266 -11.24 22.66 11.39
C ILE A 266 -11.65 21.20 11.66
N CYS A 267 -10.73 20.28 11.41
CA CYS A 267 -10.92 18.84 11.51
C CYS A 267 -9.74 18.16 12.26
N GLY A 268 -9.91 16.89 12.58
CA GLY A 268 -8.92 16.10 13.31
C GLY A 268 -9.04 16.17 14.84
N VAL A 269 -8.17 15.44 15.53
CA VAL A 269 -8.23 15.25 16.98
C VAL A 269 -7.56 16.41 17.73
N LEU A 270 -8.32 17.14 18.55
CA LEU A 270 -7.93 18.42 19.17
C LEU A 270 -6.48 18.52 19.71
N PRO A 271 -5.94 17.55 20.47
CA PRO A 271 -4.57 17.63 21.00
C PRO A 271 -3.47 17.55 19.93
N TYR A 272 -3.81 17.13 18.72
CA TYR A 272 -2.92 17.01 17.58
C TYR A 272 -3.04 18.19 16.61
N ILE A 273 -4.03 19.08 16.77
CA ILE A 273 -4.23 20.20 15.86
C ILE A 273 -3.22 21.31 16.20
N ALA A 274 -2.46 21.75 15.19
CA ALA A 274 -1.48 22.82 15.33
C ALA A 274 -2.12 24.16 15.76
N PRO A 275 -1.44 24.95 16.60
CA PRO A 275 -2.02 26.18 17.15
C PRO A 275 -2.36 27.23 16.07
N GLU A 276 -1.59 27.31 14.99
CA GLU A 276 -1.90 28.18 13.85
C GLU A 276 -3.23 27.80 13.19
N VAL A 277 -3.52 26.50 13.07
CA VAL A 277 -4.79 26.01 12.52
C VAL A 277 -5.95 26.34 13.45
N LEU A 278 -5.77 26.20 14.76
CA LEU A 278 -6.76 26.63 15.76
C LEU A 278 -7.02 28.15 15.73
N ASN A 279 -6.04 28.94 15.27
CA ASN A 279 -6.17 30.38 15.08
C ASN A 279 -6.79 30.75 13.71
N GLY A 280 -7.22 29.77 12.92
CA GLY A 280 -7.88 29.99 11.64
C GLY A 280 -6.94 30.01 10.43
N GLU A 281 -5.64 29.71 10.62
CA GLU A 281 -4.76 29.50 9.47
C GLU A 281 -5.08 28.17 8.77
N PRO A 282 -4.88 28.07 7.45
CA PRO A 282 -5.10 26.82 6.72
C PRO A 282 -4.09 25.72 7.13
N TYR A 283 -4.45 24.43 6.98
CA TYR A 283 -3.50 23.33 7.29
C TYR A 283 -2.29 23.38 6.37
N SER A 284 -1.13 23.03 6.90
CA SER A 284 0.14 22.98 6.16
C SER A 284 0.88 21.67 6.41
N LEU A 285 1.94 21.42 5.64
CA LEU A 285 2.86 20.32 5.94
C LEU A 285 3.41 20.47 7.38
N SER A 286 3.72 21.69 7.81
CA SER A 286 4.15 21.98 9.18
C SER A 286 3.10 21.64 10.24
N SER A 287 1.80 21.73 9.92
CA SER A 287 0.74 21.34 10.86
C SER A 287 0.67 19.82 11.08
N ASP A 288 1.00 19.02 10.05
CA ASP A 288 1.19 17.57 10.24
C ASP A 288 2.47 17.29 11.06
N ILE A 289 3.54 18.08 10.87
CA ILE A 289 4.77 17.95 11.66
C ILE A 289 4.52 18.28 13.15
N TYR A 290 3.66 19.26 13.45
CA TYR A 290 3.20 19.49 14.82
C TYR A 290 2.46 18.28 15.39
N SER A 291 1.72 17.55 14.55
CA SER A 291 0.93 16.38 14.93
C SER A 291 1.79 15.12 15.17
N PHE A 292 2.98 15.03 14.57
CA PHE A 292 3.91 13.89 14.66
C PHE A 292 4.59 13.80 16.03
#